data_AF-A0A2Z2P159-F1
#
_entry.id   AF-A0A2Z2P159-F1
#
_cell.length_a   1.000
_cell.length_b   1.000
_cell.length_c   1.000
_cell.angle_alpha   90.00
_cell.angle_beta   90.00
_cell.angle_gamma   90.00
#
_symmetry.space_group_name_H-M   'P 1'
#
loop_
_entity.id
_entity.type
_entity.pdbx_description
1 polymer ?
#
loop_
_entity_poly.entity_id
_entity_poly.type
_entity_poly.pdbx_seq_one_letter_code
_entity_poly.pdbx_strand_id
1 'polypeptide(L)'
;MTMINIDFEAIEKELGLVVPNVYRNFIESVNTENYQLASYGIYDSTESILKGNKILREKLFDAEPEWELEYFDFGIGDGCGNFYFLHATHTEDDLVELWSHDPEGIEEVSSGSVFFKRIIAELAVDFTGPDKHSFQGNASWQK
;
A
#
# COMPACT_ATOMS: atom_id res chain seq x y z
N MET A 1 12.13 13.53 -14.96
CA MET A 1 11.07 12.72 -14.34
C MET A 1 11.62 11.32 -14.25
N THR A 2 11.65 10.76 -13.05
CA THR A 2 12.32 9.48 -12.78
C THR A 2 11.25 8.41 -12.70
N MET A 3 11.38 7.37 -13.52
CA MET A 3 10.54 6.18 -13.46
C MET A 3 10.70 5.50 -12.10
N ILE A 4 9.60 5.05 -11.50
CA ILE A 4 9.61 4.26 -10.27
C ILE A 4 10.23 2.91 -10.60
N ASN A 5 11.38 2.62 -9.99
CA ASN A 5 12.06 1.35 -10.15
C ASN A 5 12.00 0.57 -8.83
N ILE A 6 11.08 -0.37 -8.75
CA ILE A 6 10.88 -1.23 -7.58
C ILE A 6 11.44 -2.62 -7.89
N ASP A 7 12.35 -3.06 -7.03
CA ASP A 7 12.89 -4.41 -7.02
C ASP A 7 11.99 -5.30 -6.15
N PHE A 8 11.00 -5.91 -6.78
CA PHE A 8 10.05 -6.77 -6.10
C PHE A 8 10.69 -8.05 -5.55
N GLU A 9 11.71 -8.60 -6.22
CA GLU A 9 12.41 -9.80 -5.73
C GLU A 9 13.14 -9.50 -4.41
N ALA A 10 13.76 -8.31 -4.30
CA ALA A 10 14.36 -7.85 -3.06
C ALA A 10 13.31 -7.68 -1.96
N ILE A 11 12.13 -7.13 -2.28
CA ILE A 11 11.02 -6.97 -1.31
C ILE A 11 10.56 -8.31 -0.79
N GLU A 12 10.24 -9.24 -1.69
CA GLU A 12 9.76 -10.58 -1.37
C GLU A 12 10.75 -11.34 -0.48
N LYS A 13 12.04 -11.27 -0.83
CA LYS A 13 13.11 -11.88 -0.06
C LYS A 13 13.27 -11.30 1.34
N GLU A 14 13.29 -9.97 1.46
CA GLU A 14 13.52 -9.29 2.74
C GLU A 14 12.31 -9.34 3.67
N LEU A 15 11.10 -9.31 3.12
CA LEU A 15 9.87 -9.34 3.89
C LEU A 15 9.32 -10.75 4.12
N GLY A 16 9.80 -11.75 3.37
CA GLY A 16 9.37 -13.15 3.48
C GLY A 16 7.96 -13.40 2.95
N LEU A 17 7.56 -12.70 1.90
CA LEU A 17 6.21 -12.74 1.30
C LEU A 17 6.27 -12.79 -0.23
N VAL A 18 5.11 -12.89 -0.88
CA VAL A 18 4.94 -12.84 -2.33
C VAL A 18 4.14 -11.59 -2.70
N VAL A 19 4.76 -10.65 -3.40
CA VAL A 19 4.10 -9.40 -3.79
C VAL A 19 3.09 -9.70 -4.90
N PRO A 20 1.78 -9.45 -4.66
CA PRO A 20 0.75 -9.84 -5.62
C PRO A 20 0.85 -9.10 -6.95
N ASN A 21 0.41 -9.76 -8.03
CA ASN A 21 0.41 -9.21 -9.38
C ASN A 21 -0.40 -7.91 -9.50
N VAL A 22 -1.46 -7.77 -8.70
CA VAL A 22 -2.30 -6.56 -8.72
C VAL A 22 -1.50 -5.30 -8.32
N TYR A 23 -0.59 -5.40 -7.35
CA TYR A 23 0.28 -4.27 -6.97
C TYR A 23 1.36 -4.01 -8.02
N ARG A 24 1.94 -5.08 -8.61
CA ARG A 24 2.91 -4.95 -9.71
C ARG A 24 2.30 -4.20 -10.91
N ASN A 25 1.08 -4.55 -11.29
CA ASN A 25 0.33 -3.91 -12.36
C ASN A 25 -0.03 -2.44 -12.03
N PHE A 26 -0.31 -2.13 -10.76
CA PHE A 26 -0.50 -0.75 -10.30
C PHE A 26 0.76 0.09 -10.51
N ILE A 27 1.94 -0.40 -10.10
CA ILE A 27 3.23 0.28 -10.32
C ILE A 27 3.53 0.45 -11.82
N GLU A 28 3.25 -0.56 -12.65
CA GLU A 28 3.41 -0.45 -14.10
C GLU A 28 2.51 0.64 -14.71
N SER A 29 1.26 0.74 -14.24
CA SER A 29 0.31 1.77 -14.68
C SER A 29 0.78 3.16 -14.27
N VAL A 30 1.24 3.31 -13.03
CA VAL A 30 1.82 4.55 -12.50
C VAL A 30 3.02 5.01 -13.33
N ASN A 31 3.91 4.08 -13.69
CA ASN A 31 5.07 4.36 -14.53
C ASN A 31 4.69 4.74 -15.96
N THR A 32 3.70 4.05 -16.54
CA THR A 32 3.21 4.32 -17.90
C THR A 32 2.63 5.73 -18.01
N GLU A 33 1.84 6.14 -17.02
CA GLU A 33 1.22 7.47 -16.96
C GLU A 33 2.11 8.53 -16.29
N ASN A 34 3.29 8.13 -15.80
CA ASN A 34 4.30 8.99 -15.16
C ASN A 34 3.76 9.77 -13.93
N TYR A 35 2.89 9.14 -13.14
CA TYR A 35 2.39 9.70 -11.88
C TYR A 35 3.50 9.75 -10.82
N GLN A 36 3.48 10.78 -9.97
CA GLN A 36 4.50 11.02 -8.94
C GLN A 36 3.98 10.54 -7.58
N LEU A 37 4.15 9.26 -7.23
CA LEU A 37 3.63 8.73 -5.94
C LEU A 37 4.21 9.47 -4.71
N ALA A 38 5.48 9.84 -4.75
CA ALA A 38 6.15 10.54 -3.67
C ALA A 38 5.51 11.89 -3.31
N SER A 39 4.94 12.63 -4.28
CA SER A 39 4.29 13.91 -3.97
C SER A 39 3.02 13.75 -3.13
N TYR A 40 2.43 12.56 -3.13
CA TYR A 40 1.27 12.19 -2.31
C TYR A 40 1.67 11.38 -1.06
N GLY A 41 2.98 11.19 -0.83
CA GLY A 41 3.50 10.40 0.28
C GLY A 41 3.23 8.89 0.14
N ILE A 42 2.94 8.40 -1.07
CA ILE A 42 2.78 6.97 -1.34
C ILE A 42 4.18 6.39 -1.63
N TYR A 43 4.42 5.13 -1.24
CA TYR A 43 5.71 4.48 -1.46
C TYR A 43 6.06 4.44 -2.95
N ASP A 44 7.27 4.88 -3.28
CA ASP A 44 7.73 5.11 -4.66
C ASP A 44 9.05 4.40 -4.98
N SER A 45 9.55 3.59 -4.06
CA SER A 45 10.87 2.95 -4.16
C SER A 45 10.93 1.69 -3.31
N THR A 46 11.81 0.74 -3.69
CA THR A 46 12.11 -0.47 -2.90
C THR A 46 12.41 -0.13 -1.44
N GLU A 47 13.22 0.91 -1.20
CA GLU A 47 13.59 1.35 0.14
C GLU A 47 12.38 1.83 0.95
N SER A 48 11.53 2.69 0.36
CA SER A 48 10.34 3.20 1.04
C SER A 48 9.34 2.09 1.42
N ILE A 49 9.16 1.09 0.56
CA ILE A 49 8.28 -0.06 0.80
C ILE A 49 8.84 -0.92 1.93
N LEU A 50 10.13 -1.28 1.86
CA LEU A 50 10.79 -2.07 2.89
C LEU A 50 10.76 -1.39 4.25
N LYS A 51 11.07 -0.09 4.28
CA LYS A 51 11.03 0.72 5.50
C LYS A 51 9.63 0.78 6.08
N GLY A 52 8.61 1.04 5.25
CA GLY A 52 7.22 1.12 5.66
C GLY A 52 6.71 -0.16 6.29
N ASN A 53 6.90 -1.30 5.60
CA ASN A 53 6.48 -2.60 6.09
C ASN A 53 7.19 -3.01 7.39
N LYS A 54 8.50 -2.73 7.52
CA LYS A 54 9.24 -3.01 8.77
C LYS A 54 8.70 -2.20 9.94
N ILE A 55 8.48 -0.90 9.74
CA ILE A 55 7.90 -0.02 10.78
C ILE A 55 6.50 -0.50 11.16
N LEU A 56 5.66 -0.86 10.19
CA LEU A 56 4.29 -1.28 10.47
C LEU A 56 4.27 -2.59 11.27
N ARG A 57 5.08 -3.58 10.88
CA ARG A 57 5.23 -4.84 11.62
C ARG A 57 5.73 -4.62 13.04
N GLU A 58 6.68 -3.71 13.25
CA GLU A 58 7.13 -3.35 14.60
C GLU A 58 6.03 -2.69 15.43
N LYS A 59 5.20 -1.83 14.82
CA LYS A 59 4.11 -1.12 15.50
C LYS A 59 2.94 -2.02 15.86
N LEU A 60 2.61 -2.96 14.98
CA LEU A 60 1.41 -3.81 15.10
C LEU A 60 1.74 -5.23 15.59
N PHE A 61 2.99 -5.49 15.98
CA PHE A 61 3.43 -6.81 16.47
C PHE A 61 2.56 -7.35 17.61
N ASP A 62 2.10 -6.47 18.51
CA ASP A 62 1.25 -6.80 19.66
C ASP A 62 -0.20 -6.27 19.52
N ALA A 63 -0.64 -5.92 18.29
CA ALA A 63 -1.99 -5.39 18.05
C ALA A 63 -3.07 -6.48 18.14
N GLU A 64 -4.32 -6.10 18.45
CA GLU A 64 -5.49 -6.99 18.45
C GLU A 64 -6.55 -6.50 17.44
N PRO A 65 -6.86 -7.25 16.36
CA PRO A 65 -6.37 -8.56 16.00
C PRO A 65 -4.90 -8.57 15.58
N GLU A 66 -4.26 -9.73 15.69
CA GLU A 66 -2.83 -9.91 15.42
C GLU A 66 -2.50 -9.50 13.98
N TRP A 67 -1.48 -8.64 13.83
CA TRP A 67 -0.94 -8.30 12.52
C TRP A 67 -0.20 -9.49 11.92
N GLU A 68 -0.52 -9.83 10.67
CA GLU A 68 0.05 -10.99 10.02
C GLU A 68 1.29 -10.64 9.18
N LEU A 69 2.29 -11.54 9.20
CA LEU A 69 3.51 -11.38 8.40
C LEU A 69 3.24 -11.47 6.89
N GLU A 70 2.12 -12.08 6.50
CA GLU A 70 1.64 -12.18 5.13
C GLU A 70 0.89 -10.94 4.63
N TYR A 71 0.71 -9.92 5.47
CA TYR A 71 0.17 -8.64 5.02
C TYR A 71 1.27 -7.72 4.46
N PHE A 72 0.92 -7.10 3.34
CA PHE A 72 1.78 -6.18 2.61
C PHE A 72 1.19 -4.77 2.60
N ASP A 73 1.84 -3.86 3.33
CA ASP A 73 1.55 -2.43 3.29
C ASP A 73 2.12 -1.81 2.01
N PHE A 74 1.24 -1.26 1.19
CA PHE A 74 1.59 -0.59 -0.06
C PHE A 74 1.62 0.94 0.06
N GLY A 75 1.61 1.48 1.29
CA GLY A 75 1.90 2.88 1.58
C GLY A 75 0.72 3.83 1.47
N ILE A 76 -0.49 3.31 1.60
CA ILE A 76 -1.74 4.09 1.58
C ILE A 76 -2.52 3.78 2.86
N GLY A 77 -2.99 4.83 3.52
CA GLY A 77 -3.96 4.79 4.61
C GLY A 77 -5.11 5.73 4.31
N ASP A 78 -5.97 5.97 5.30
CA ASP A 78 -7.12 6.88 5.19
C ASP A 78 -6.89 8.24 5.86
N GLY A 79 -5.71 8.45 6.46
CA GLY A 79 -5.36 9.67 7.19
C GLY A 79 -5.85 9.74 8.63
N CYS A 80 -6.55 8.71 9.10
CA CYS A 80 -7.05 8.59 10.48
C CYS A 80 -6.25 7.57 11.31
N GLY A 81 -5.07 7.15 10.83
CA GLY A 81 -4.24 6.15 11.51
C GLY A 81 -4.55 4.71 11.11
N ASN A 82 -5.42 4.51 10.12
CA ASN A 82 -5.73 3.19 9.57
C ASN A 82 -4.84 2.88 8.35
N PHE A 83 -4.56 1.60 8.12
CA PHE A 83 -3.63 1.14 7.08
C PHE A 83 -4.33 0.17 6.12
N TYR A 84 -4.18 0.41 4.81
CA TYR A 84 -4.59 -0.57 3.81
C TYR A 84 -3.45 -1.55 3.52
N PHE A 85 -3.77 -2.83 3.36
CA PHE A 85 -2.81 -3.87 2.99
C PHE A 85 -3.43 -4.88 2.04
N LEU A 86 -2.55 -5.60 1.36
CA LEU A 86 -2.87 -6.78 0.58
C LEU A 86 -2.47 -8.03 1.34
N HIS A 87 -3.22 -9.11 1.17
CA HIS A 87 -2.68 -10.45 1.38
C HIS A 87 -1.56 -10.70 0.37
N ALA A 88 -0.45 -11.25 0.83
CA ALA A 88 0.78 -11.38 0.04
C ALA A 88 1.39 -12.79 0.20
N THR A 89 0.54 -13.81 0.11
CA THR A 89 0.94 -15.22 0.20
C THR A 89 1.10 -15.82 -1.19
N HIS A 90 0.29 -15.36 -2.15
CA HIS A 90 0.28 -15.82 -3.54
C HIS A 90 0.29 -14.64 -4.53
N THR A 91 0.81 -14.90 -5.72
CA THR A 91 0.82 -13.93 -6.83
C THR A 91 -0.57 -13.48 -7.26
N GLU A 92 -1.58 -14.30 -6.99
CA GLU A 92 -2.98 -14.07 -7.41
C GLU A 92 -3.81 -13.35 -6.35
N ASP A 93 -3.25 -13.09 -5.16
CA ASP A 93 -3.98 -12.44 -4.07
C ASP A 93 -4.45 -11.06 -4.52
N ASP A 94 -5.74 -10.79 -4.31
CA ASP A 94 -6.40 -9.55 -4.75
C ASP A 94 -7.31 -8.99 -3.66
N LEU A 95 -7.14 -9.39 -2.40
CA LEU A 95 -7.95 -8.85 -1.29
C LEU A 95 -7.23 -7.67 -0.66
N VAL A 96 -7.88 -6.51 -0.63
CA VAL A 96 -7.45 -5.35 0.17
C VAL A 96 -8.27 -5.30 1.44
N GLU A 97 -7.56 -5.26 2.55
CA GLU A 97 -8.11 -5.09 3.88
C GLU A 97 -7.61 -3.78 4.51
N LEU A 98 -8.30 -3.35 5.55
CA LEU A 98 -7.97 -2.20 6.37
C LEU A 98 -7.78 -2.67 7.80
N TRP A 99 -6.69 -2.25 8.42
CA TRP A 99 -6.53 -2.33 9.86
C TRP A 99 -7.03 -1.00 10.42
N SER A 100 -8.16 -1.08 11.10
CA SER A 100 -8.79 0.01 11.83
C SER A 100 -8.18 0.05 13.23
N HIS A 101 -7.80 1.24 13.69
CA HIS A 101 -7.32 1.42 15.07
C HIS A 101 -8.46 1.69 16.07
N ASP A 102 -9.67 2.07 15.60
CA ASP A 102 -10.83 2.38 16.45
C ASP A 102 -12.18 2.16 15.71
N PRO A 103 -12.98 1.12 16.07
CA PRO A 103 -12.58 0.02 16.95
C PRO A 103 -11.43 -0.76 16.31
N GLU A 104 -10.55 -1.32 17.14
CA GLU A 104 -9.42 -2.11 16.66
C GLU A 104 -9.93 -3.35 15.92
N GLY A 105 -9.44 -3.57 14.69
CA GLY A 105 -10.00 -4.60 13.82
C GLY A 105 -9.38 -4.65 12.44
N ILE A 106 -9.51 -5.81 11.78
CA ILE A 106 -9.23 -5.98 10.35
C ILE A 106 -10.56 -6.10 9.63
N GLU A 107 -10.71 -5.32 8.56
CA GLU A 107 -11.93 -5.25 7.77
C GLU A 107 -11.63 -5.45 6.28
N GLU A 108 -12.41 -6.29 5.61
CA GLU A 108 -12.36 -6.40 4.15
C GLU A 108 -12.90 -5.12 3.52
N VAL A 109 -12.11 -4.51 2.62
CA VAL A 109 -12.48 -3.25 1.96
C VAL A 109 -12.99 -3.49 0.56
N SER A 110 -12.17 -4.14 -0.27
CA SER A 110 -12.45 -4.37 -1.69
C SER A 110 -11.44 -5.33 -2.30
N SER A 111 -11.58 -5.64 -3.59
CA SER A 111 -10.47 -6.25 -4.31
C SER A 111 -9.39 -5.22 -4.66
N GLY A 112 -8.12 -5.61 -4.70
CA GLY A 112 -6.99 -4.77 -5.10
C GLY A 112 -7.19 -4.18 -6.50
N SER A 113 -7.73 -4.96 -7.42
CA SER A 113 -8.07 -4.51 -8.78
C SER A 113 -9.03 -3.32 -8.79
N VAL A 114 -10.01 -3.29 -7.87
CA VAL A 114 -10.95 -2.17 -7.72
C VAL A 114 -10.28 -1.03 -6.96
N PHE A 115 -9.55 -1.35 -5.89
CA PHE A 115 -8.87 -0.37 -5.05
C PHE A 115 -7.87 0.47 -5.85
N PHE A 116 -6.92 -0.17 -6.54
CA PHE A 116 -5.89 0.54 -7.31
C PHE A 116 -6.45 1.32 -8.50
N LYS A 117 -7.58 0.89 -9.09
CA LYS A 117 -8.28 1.69 -10.11
C LYS A 117 -8.77 3.01 -9.54
N ARG A 118 -9.27 3.03 -8.30
CA ARG A 118 -9.67 4.28 -7.62
C ARG A 118 -8.47 5.18 -7.35
N ILE A 119 -7.34 4.61 -6.89
CA ILE A 119 -6.10 5.36 -6.70
C ILE A 119 -5.61 5.98 -8.01
N ILE A 120 -5.58 5.20 -9.10
CA ILE A 120 -5.19 5.70 -10.44
C ILE A 120 -6.13 6.82 -10.89
N ALA A 121 -7.45 6.68 -10.67
CA ALA A 121 -8.41 7.71 -11.01
C ALA A 121 -8.17 9.02 -10.24
N GLU A 122 -7.83 8.94 -8.95
CA GLU A 122 -7.48 10.12 -8.14
C GLU A 122 -6.13 10.71 -8.55
N LEU A 123 -5.12 9.90 -8.84
CA LEU A 123 -3.82 10.37 -9.37
C LEU A 123 -3.99 11.15 -10.68
N ALA A 124 -4.87 10.68 -11.57
CA ALA A 124 -5.17 11.35 -12.84
C ALA A 124 -5.76 12.76 -12.68
N VAL A 125 -6.34 13.06 -11.51
CA VAL A 125 -6.95 14.36 -11.19
C VAL A 125 -6.28 15.04 -9.99
N ASP A 126 -5.04 14.67 -9.65
CA ASP A 126 -4.26 15.26 -8.55
C ASP A 126 -4.99 15.21 -7.19
N PHE A 127 -5.65 14.08 -6.90
CA PHE A 127 -6.51 13.90 -5.71
C PHE A 127 -7.53 15.04 -5.52
N THR A 128 -8.13 15.53 -6.61
CA THR A 128 -9.26 16.47 -6.56
C THR A 128 -10.60 15.81 -6.86
N GLY A 129 -10.60 14.47 -7.01
CA GLY A 129 -11.76 13.68 -7.36
C GLY A 129 -12.70 13.36 -6.19
N PRO A 130 -13.66 12.45 -6.39
CA PRO A 130 -14.63 12.08 -5.38
C PRO A 130 -14.01 11.35 -4.18
N ASP A 131 -12.89 10.62 -4.37
CA ASP A 131 -12.24 9.82 -3.32
C ASP A 131 -11.05 10.56 -2.66
N LYS A 132 -10.88 11.87 -2.91
CA LYS A 132 -9.73 12.65 -2.42
C LYS A 132 -9.47 12.63 -0.90
N HIS A 133 -10.46 12.27 -0.11
CA HIS A 133 -10.37 12.18 1.35
C HIS A 133 -10.32 10.73 1.85
N SER A 134 -10.39 9.75 0.95
CA SER A 134 -10.36 8.33 1.28
C SER A 134 -8.93 7.77 1.35
N PHE A 135 -7.95 8.52 0.84
CA PHE A 135 -6.59 8.03 0.66
C PHE A 135 -5.58 9.08 1.11
N GLN A 136 -4.60 8.64 1.87
CA GLN A 136 -3.44 9.42 2.28
C GLN A 136 -2.19 8.54 2.23
N GLY A 137 -1.09 9.07 1.70
CA GLY A 137 0.17 8.34 1.69
C GLY A 137 0.82 8.21 3.07
N ASN A 138 1.33 7.02 3.38
CA ASN A 138 1.91 6.68 4.69
C ASN A 138 3.40 7.05 4.82
N ALA A 139 4.07 7.52 3.77
CA ALA A 139 5.50 7.86 3.82
C ALA A 139 5.82 8.96 4.84
N SER A 140 4.85 9.84 5.14
CA SER A 140 5.02 10.87 6.17
C SER A 140 5.14 10.32 7.59
N TRP A 141 4.68 9.08 7.82
CA TRP A 141 4.70 8.40 9.13
C TRP A 141 5.98 7.59 9.38
N GLN A 142 6.92 7.65 8.43
CA GLN A 142 8.25 7.03 8.49
C GLN A 142 9.34 7.96 9.05
N LYS A 143 8.96 9.14 9.58
CA LYS A 143 9.87 10.16 10.12
C LYS A 143 10.19 9.92 11.59
#